data_AF-A0A1Y3XUT8-F1
#
_entry.id   AF-A0A1Y3XUT8-F1
#
_cell.length_a   1.000
_cell.length_b   1.000
_cell.length_c   1.000
_cell.angle_alpha   90.00
_cell.angle_beta   90.00
_cell.angle_gamma   90.00
#
_symmetry.space_group_name_H-M   'P 1'
#
loop_
_entity.id
_entity.type
_entity.pdbx_description
1 polymer ?
#
loop_
_entity_poly.entity_id
_entity_poly.type
_entity_poly.pdbx_seq_one_letter_code
_entity_poly.pdbx_strand_id
1 'polypeptide(L)'
;MAMHAYGLSWIDENRLFEVTDHVFGKMFAARSKDSLPPDPFTLVAQAKILDEPLRAIVDFDDLRSRNKSLSNAIGLWHQKVLGLSGRLVELGSNGGGVDLRTAPGVLLPSWGKPGYFEVKNRFNTIKASDEKDVWDTLKLLAQSNNAVSYLIQVIPSKREPYDHPWVPSGRAADERIRCCDGVTAYAFAFDRPTALHELYEALPAVLDDVRLEHGLPLATATDGELAEDLFNSVFPDAPAE
;
A
#
# COMPACT_ATOMS: atom_id res chain seq x y z
N MET A 1 -15.19 -16.62 -18.46
CA MET A 1 -14.59 -16.47 -17.12
C MET A 1 -15.74 -16.39 -16.14
N ALA A 2 -15.66 -17.09 -15.01
CA ALA A 2 -16.60 -16.83 -13.92
C ALA A 2 -16.42 -15.37 -13.50
N MET A 3 -17.53 -14.68 -13.24
CA MET A 3 -17.47 -13.29 -12.79
C MET A 3 -17.15 -13.33 -11.29
N HIS A 4 -16.04 -12.71 -10.89
CA HIS A 4 -15.74 -12.54 -9.47
C HIS A 4 -16.73 -11.55 -8.85
N ALA A 5 -17.13 -11.79 -7.61
CA ALA A 5 -18.10 -10.97 -6.88
C ALA A 5 -17.69 -10.85 -5.41
N TYR A 6 -17.26 -9.66 -5.02
CA TYR A 6 -16.76 -9.32 -3.68
C TYR A 6 -17.61 -8.24 -2.97
N GLY A 7 -18.66 -7.74 -3.65
CA GLY A 7 -19.55 -6.71 -3.12
C GLY A 7 -19.10 -5.27 -3.41
N LEU A 8 -18.11 -5.08 -4.28
CA LEU A 8 -17.52 -3.78 -4.57
C LEU A 8 -18.09 -3.20 -5.87
N SER A 9 -19.16 -2.40 -5.78
CA SER A 9 -19.84 -1.84 -6.96
C SER A 9 -19.08 -0.74 -7.70
N TRP A 10 -17.95 -0.28 -7.14
CA TRP A 10 -17.22 0.92 -7.55
C TRP A 10 -15.86 0.60 -8.21
N ILE A 11 -15.47 -0.68 -8.27
CA ILE A 11 -14.27 -1.18 -8.92
C ILE A 11 -14.62 -2.40 -9.77
N ASP A 12 -13.91 -2.61 -10.88
CA ASP A 12 -14.04 -3.84 -11.66
C ASP A 12 -13.42 -5.02 -10.87
N GLU A 13 -14.28 -5.88 -10.35
CA GLU A 13 -13.90 -7.01 -9.48
C GLU A 13 -13.07 -8.08 -10.21
N ASN A 14 -13.24 -8.24 -11.53
CA ASN A 14 -12.39 -9.14 -12.30
C ASN A 14 -10.99 -8.54 -12.47
N ARG A 15 -10.89 -7.23 -12.70
CA ARG A 15 -9.60 -6.52 -12.74
C ARG A 15 -8.92 -6.52 -11.38
N LEU A 16 -9.68 -6.40 -10.29
CA LEU A 16 -9.17 -6.53 -8.92
C LEU A 16 -8.57 -7.93 -8.69
N PHE A 17 -9.27 -8.99 -9.10
CA PHE A 17 -8.75 -10.35 -9.07
C PHE A 17 -7.45 -10.47 -9.89
N GLU A 18 -7.45 -10.02 -11.16
CA GLU A 18 -6.27 -10.09 -12.03
C GLU A 18 -5.05 -9.37 -11.42
N VAL A 19 -5.25 -8.20 -10.82
CA VAL A 19 -4.18 -7.46 -10.11
C VAL A 19 -3.70 -8.23 -8.88
N THR A 20 -4.63 -8.80 -8.10
CA THR A 20 -4.31 -9.54 -6.88
C THR A 20 -3.55 -10.83 -7.21
N ASP A 21 -3.97 -11.58 -8.23
CA ASP A 21 -3.26 -12.74 -8.74
C ASP A 21 -1.87 -12.37 -9.28
N HIS A 22 -1.77 -11.31 -10.07
CA HIS A 22 -0.49 -10.85 -10.61
C HIS A 22 0.54 -10.57 -9.50
N VAL A 23 0.09 -9.98 -8.38
CA VAL A 23 0.97 -9.60 -7.27
C VAL A 23 1.27 -10.79 -6.34
N PHE A 24 0.25 -11.56 -5.94
CA PHE A 24 0.37 -12.59 -4.91
C PHE A 24 0.47 -14.02 -5.45
N GLY A 25 0.02 -14.30 -6.68
CA GLY A 25 0.00 -15.65 -7.26
C GLY A 25 1.35 -16.36 -7.21
N LYS A 26 2.45 -15.63 -7.48
CA LYS A 26 3.82 -16.18 -7.37
C LYS A 26 4.20 -16.60 -5.95
N MET A 27 3.62 -15.98 -4.91
CA MET A 27 3.87 -16.36 -3.52
C MET A 27 3.18 -17.70 -3.18
N PHE A 28 2.08 -18.02 -3.86
CA PHE A 28 1.40 -19.31 -3.74
C PHE A 28 2.06 -20.40 -4.60
N ALA A 29 2.59 -20.04 -5.77
CA ALA A 29 3.29 -20.97 -6.66
C ALA A 29 4.72 -21.33 -6.21
N ALA A 30 5.42 -20.42 -5.52
CA ALA A 30 6.81 -20.64 -5.14
C ALA A 30 6.94 -21.49 -3.85
N ARG A 31 7.46 -22.72 -4.00
CA ARG A 31 8.12 -23.41 -2.87
C ARG A 31 9.38 -22.62 -2.51
N SER A 32 9.42 -22.11 -1.27
CA SER A 32 10.53 -21.39 -0.61
C SER A 32 11.79 -21.19 -1.46
N LYS A 33 11.97 -19.99 -2.00
CA LYS A 33 13.31 -19.56 -2.44
C LYS A 33 14.20 -19.50 -1.19
N ASP A 34 15.43 -19.99 -1.29
CA ASP A 34 16.40 -19.96 -0.19
C ASP A 34 16.45 -18.55 0.42
N SER A 35 16.08 -18.43 1.69
CA SER A 35 16.30 -17.19 2.43
C SER A 35 17.79 -16.91 2.47
N LEU A 36 18.16 -15.63 2.48
CA LEU A 36 19.54 -15.26 2.80
C LEU A 36 19.92 -15.92 4.14
N PRO A 37 21.16 -16.41 4.30
CA PRO A 37 21.57 -17.05 5.54
C PRO A 37 21.38 -16.07 6.72
N PRO A 38 20.85 -16.55 7.86
CA PRO A 38 20.62 -15.71 9.02
C PRO A 38 21.95 -15.21 9.61
N ASP A 39 21.93 -14.05 10.29
CA ASP A 39 23.08 -13.52 11.02
C ASP A 39 23.16 -14.16 12.43
N PRO A 40 24.08 -15.11 12.66
CA PRO A 40 24.15 -15.81 13.94
C PRO A 40 24.53 -14.91 15.12
N PHE A 41 25.26 -13.81 14.89
CA PHE A 41 25.66 -12.90 15.97
C PHE A 41 24.45 -12.12 16.49
N THR A 42 23.65 -11.57 15.57
CA THR A 42 22.42 -10.85 15.93
C THR A 42 21.43 -11.76 16.64
N LEU A 43 21.22 -12.99 16.13
CA LEU A 43 20.24 -13.92 16.74
C LEU A 43 20.65 -14.38 18.14
N VAL A 44 21.93 -14.72 18.36
CA VAL A 44 22.43 -15.09 19.68
C VAL A 44 22.38 -13.92 20.65
N ALA A 45 22.74 -12.71 20.21
CA ALA A 45 22.65 -11.51 21.03
C ALA A 45 21.19 -11.21 21.42
N GLN A 46 20.24 -11.27 20.48
CA GLN A 46 18.82 -11.08 20.75
C GLN A 46 18.28 -12.11 21.75
N ALA A 47 18.58 -13.40 21.56
CA ALA A 47 18.17 -14.45 22.48
C ALA A 47 18.65 -14.16 23.92
N LYS A 48 19.88 -13.68 24.08
CA LYS A 48 20.43 -13.34 25.40
C LYS A 48 19.91 -12.04 25.99
N ILE A 49 19.66 -11.01 25.17
CA ILE A 49 19.16 -9.71 25.63
C ILE A 49 17.69 -9.80 26.03
N LEU A 50 16.88 -10.54 25.25
CA LEU A 50 15.44 -10.68 25.45
C LEU A 50 15.06 -11.84 26.40
N ASP A 51 16.04 -12.64 26.82
CA ASP A 51 15.84 -13.88 27.60
C ASP A 51 14.87 -14.87 26.91
N GLU A 52 15.04 -15.03 25.60
CA GLU A 52 14.20 -15.88 24.75
C GLU A 52 14.97 -17.09 24.22
N PRO A 53 14.33 -18.26 24.01
CA PRO A 53 14.97 -19.41 23.39
C PRO A 53 15.50 -19.06 21.99
N LEU A 54 16.76 -19.40 21.70
CA LEU A 54 17.37 -19.13 20.39
C LEU A 54 16.53 -19.67 19.21
N ARG A 55 15.86 -20.82 19.40
CA ARG A 55 14.97 -21.39 18.39
C ARG A 55 13.79 -20.46 18.06
N ALA A 56 13.17 -19.84 19.07
CA ALA A 56 12.07 -18.91 18.87
C ALA A 56 12.54 -17.66 18.11
N ILE A 57 13.75 -17.16 18.40
CA ILE A 57 14.36 -16.04 17.69
C ILE A 57 14.65 -16.38 16.21
N VAL A 58 15.14 -17.59 15.93
CA VAL A 58 15.35 -18.08 14.55
C VAL A 58 14.02 -18.17 13.80
N ASP A 59 13.01 -18.82 14.39
CA ASP A 59 11.69 -18.97 13.76
C ASP A 59 11.03 -17.59 13.51
N PHE A 60 11.25 -16.63 14.42
CA PHE A 60 10.80 -15.24 14.26
C PHE A 60 11.55 -14.50 13.13
N ASP A 61 12.87 -14.66 12.99
CA ASP A 61 13.61 -14.01 11.90
C ASP A 61 13.20 -14.56 10.52
N ASP A 62 12.96 -15.86 10.42
CA ASP A 62 12.41 -16.49 9.21
C ASP A 62 11.01 -15.94 8.86
N LEU A 63 10.15 -15.76 9.87
CA LEU A 63 8.84 -15.11 9.69
C LEU A 63 9.00 -13.64 9.26
N ARG A 64 9.90 -12.89 9.91
CA ARG A 64 10.18 -11.48 9.60
C ARG A 64 10.65 -11.29 8.16
N SER A 65 11.52 -12.17 7.67
CA SER A 65 12.01 -12.15 6.28
C SER A 65 10.88 -12.36 5.27
N ARG A 66 9.99 -13.32 5.52
CA ARG A 66 8.79 -13.55 4.70
C ARG A 66 7.84 -12.35 4.76
N ASN A 67 7.60 -11.80 5.96
CA ASN A 67 6.75 -10.62 6.16
C ASN A 67 7.26 -9.40 5.41
N LYS A 68 8.58 -9.22 5.28
CA LYS A 68 9.15 -8.13 4.46
C LYS A 68 8.77 -8.29 2.98
N SER A 69 8.84 -9.50 2.44
CA SER A 69 8.45 -9.78 1.05
C SER A 69 6.95 -9.56 0.84
N LEU A 70 6.13 -10.00 1.80
CA LEU A 70 4.68 -9.76 1.78
C LEU A 70 4.33 -8.28 1.87
N SER A 71 4.99 -7.52 2.74
CA SER A 71 4.79 -6.07 2.88
C SER A 71 5.13 -5.31 1.60
N ASN A 72 6.21 -5.69 0.90
CA ASN A 72 6.54 -5.12 -0.40
C ASN A 72 5.48 -5.44 -1.45
N ALA A 73 4.96 -6.68 -1.46
CA ALA A 73 3.87 -7.07 -2.36
C ALA A 73 2.58 -6.29 -2.07
N ILE A 74 2.21 -6.08 -0.81
CA ILE A 74 1.07 -5.23 -0.41
C ILE A 74 1.25 -3.79 -0.89
N GLY A 75 2.47 -3.24 -0.80
CA GLY A 75 2.76 -1.91 -1.35
C GLY A 75 2.51 -1.81 -2.86
N LEU A 76 3.04 -2.77 -3.63
CA LEU A 76 2.80 -2.85 -5.08
C LEU A 76 1.31 -3.09 -5.39
N TRP A 77 0.62 -3.89 -4.58
CA TRP A 77 -0.81 -4.14 -4.73
C TRP A 77 -1.62 -2.86 -4.56
N HIS A 78 -1.38 -2.04 -3.54
CA HIS A 78 -2.06 -0.75 -3.36
C HIS A 78 -1.86 0.18 -4.57
N GLN A 79 -0.63 0.29 -5.07
CA GLN A 79 -0.34 1.07 -6.29
C GLN A 79 -1.20 0.60 -7.47
N LYS A 80 -1.26 -0.71 -7.70
CA LYS A 80 -2.02 -1.29 -8.82
C LYS A 80 -3.52 -1.14 -8.66
N VAL A 81 -4.04 -1.36 -7.45
CA VAL A 81 -5.46 -1.17 -7.15
C VAL A 81 -5.86 0.29 -7.37
N LEU A 82 -5.10 1.26 -6.86
CA LEU A 82 -5.36 2.69 -7.14
C LEU A 82 -5.35 2.98 -8.66
N GLY A 83 -4.49 2.30 -9.41
CA GLY A 83 -4.44 2.36 -10.87
C GLY A 83 -5.64 1.75 -11.61
N LEU A 84 -6.48 0.94 -10.94
CA LEU A 84 -7.75 0.46 -11.50
C LEU A 84 -8.85 1.51 -11.48
N SER A 85 -8.65 2.62 -10.76
CA SER A 85 -9.64 3.69 -10.72
C SER A 85 -9.76 4.42 -12.06
N GLY A 86 -10.92 4.98 -12.35
CA GLY A 86 -11.11 5.86 -13.52
C GLY A 86 -10.38 7.21 -13.41
N ARG A 87 -9.84 7.55 -12.24
CA ARG A 87 -9.23 8.86 -11.94
C ARG A 87 -7.71 8.84 -11.96
N LEU A 88 -7.08 7.68 -11.79
CA LEU A 88 -5.62 7.52 -11.74
C LEU A 88 -5.12 6.57 -12.83
N VAL A 89 -3.87 6.77 -13.25
CA VAL A 89 -3.19 5.93 -14.25
C VAL A 89 -1.79 5.59 -13.76
N GLU A 90 -1.42 4.30 -13.87
CA GLU A 90 -0.06 3.83 -13.61
C GLU A 90 0.93 4.40 -14.62
N LEU A 91 2.05 4.90 -14.12
CA LEU A 91 3.14 5.44 -14.93
C LEU A 91 4.21 4.39 -15.25
N GLY A 92 4.19 3.25 -14.56
CA GLY A 92 5.12 2.14 -14.75
C GLY A 92 6.58 2.52 -14.51
N SER A 93 7.50 1.62 -14.85
CA SER A 93 8.93 1.76 -14.54
C SER A 93 9.65 2.89 -15.28
N ASN A 94 9.05 3.43 -16.34
CA ASN A 94 9.64 4.46 -17.21
C ASN A 94 9.03 5.86 -17.00
N GLY A 95 8.04 6.00 -16.10
CA GLY A 95 7.15 7.15 -16.07
C GLY A 95 7.55 8.31 -15.15
N GLY A 96 8.83 8.66 -15.11
CA GLY A 96 9.24 9.97 -14.58
C GLY A 96 9.39 10.08 -13.06
N GLY A 97 9.54 8.95 -12.35
CA GLY A 97 9.99 8.94 -10.95
C GLY A 97 8.89 8.88 -9.88
N VAL A 98 7.64 8.63 -10.28
CA VAL A 98 6.50 8.40 -9.36
C VAL A 98 5.58 7.30 -9.89
N ASP A 99 4.75 6.74 -9.02
CA ASP A 99 3.91 5.57 -9.28
C ASP A 99 2.67 5.85 -10.16
N LEU A 100 1.96 6.95 -9.88
CA LEU A 100 0.65 7.25 -10.47
C LEU A 100 0.56 8.72 -10.91
N ARG A 101 -0.40 9.00 -11.80
CA ARG A 101 -0.88 10.37 -12.07
C ARG A 101 -2.38 10.39 -12.28
N THR A 102 -2.98 11.58 -12.26
CA THR A 102 -4.37 11.74 -12.69
C THR A 102 -4.54 11.36 -14.16
N ALA A 103 -5.67 10.72 -14.48
CA ALA A 103 -6.08 10.43 -15.84
C ALA A 103 -6.24 11.74 -16.65
N PRO A 104 -6.13 11.69 -18.00
CA PRO A 104 -6.33 12.87 -18.83
C PRO A 104 -7.67 13.56 -18.55
N GLY A 105 -7.62 14.87 -18.27
CA GLY A 105 -8.80 15.68 -17.94
C GLY A 105 -9.27 15.61 -16.48
N VAL A 106 -8.71 14.72 -15.67
CA VAL A 106 -8.99 14.65 -14.23
C VAL A 106 -8.10 15.64 -13.48
N LEU A 107 -8.73 16.47 -12.64
CA LEU A 107 -8.07 17.46 -11.80
C LEU A 107 -8.35 17.14 -10.32
N LEU A 108 -7.39 17.47 -9.47
CA LEU A 108 -7.56 17.45 -8.02
C LEU A 108 -8.58 18.51 -7.61
N PRO A 109 -9.68 18.14 -6.92
CA PRO A 109 -10.79 19.06 -6.62
C PRO A 109 -10.35 20.34 -5.90
N SER A 110 -9.49 20.23 -4.90
CA SER A 110 -9.02 21.37 -4.09
C SER A 110 -8.04 22.29 -4.83
N TRP A 111 -7.49 21.86 -5.97
CA TRP A 111 -6.40 22.54 -6.65
C TRP A 111 -6.71 22.98 -8.07
N GLY A 112 -7.68 22.33 -8.74
CA GLY A 112 -7.93 22.54 -10.16
C GLY A 112 -6.72 22.21 -11.04
N LYS A 113 -5.88 21.26 -10.61
CA LYS A 113 -4.62 20.88 -11.26
C LYS A 113 -4.49 19.36 -11.40
N PRO A 114 -3.73 18.85 -12.38
CA PRO A 114 -3.39 17.44 -12.43
C PRO A 114 -2.55 17.02 -11.21
N GLY A 115 -2.59 15.73 -10.90
CA GLY A 115 -1.91 15.13 -9.76
C GLY A 115 -0.83 14.14 -10.18
N TYR A 116 0.28 14.09 -9.43
CA TYR A 116 1.31 13.05 -9.49
C TYR A 116 1.46 12.42 -8.11
N PHE A 117 1.57 11.09 -8.02
CA PHE A 117 1.51 10.40 -6.73
C PHE A 117 2.59 9.32 -6.62
N GLU A 118 3.33 9.37 -5.53
CA GLU A 118 4.20 8.30 -5.05
C GLU A 118 3.46 7.53 -3.96
N VAL A 119 3.39 6.20 -4.05
CA VAL A 119 2.66 5.36 -3.08
C VAL A 119 3.63 4.65 -2.15
N LYS A 120 3.42 4.80 -0.85
CA LYS A 120 4.10 4.03 0.19
C LYS A 120 3.08 3.31 1.06
N ASN A 121 3.38 2.04 1.36
CA ASN A 121 2.51 1.22 2.19
C ASN A 121 2.34 1.82 3.60
N ARG A 122 3.40 2.36 4.20
CA ARG A 122 3.38 2.93 5.55
C ARG A 122 4.16 4.24 5.64
N PHE A 123 3.77 5.12 6.56
CA PHE A 123 4.41 6.43 6.79
C PHE A 123 5.94 6.37 6.97
N ASN A 124 6.47 5.33 7.61
CA ASN A 124 7.90 5.17 7.91
C ASN A 124 8.66 4.32 6.89
N THR A 125 8.09 4.10 5.69
CA THR A 125 8.72 3.26 4.67
C THR A 125 9.89 3.97 3.98
N ILE A 126 9.88 5.30 3.92
CA ILE A 126 10.98 6.07 3.34
C ILE A 126 12.07 6.23 4.39
N LYS A 127 13.30 5.82 4.06
CA LYS A 127 14.46 6.15 4.89
C LYS A 127 14.62 7.66 4.89
N ALA A 128 14.98 8.26 6.03
CA ALA A 128 15.22 9.70 6.10
C ALA A 128 16.24 10.22 5.05
N SER A 129 17.15 9.37 4.58
CA SER A 129 18.06 9.68 3.48
C SER A 129 17.36 9.89 2.14
N ASP A 130 16.28 9.15 1.88
CA ASP A 130 15.62 9.03 0.58
C ASP A 130 14.41 9.98 0.49
N GLU A 131 13.92 10.51 1.62
CA GLU A 131 12.81 11.48 1.66
C GLU A 131 13.10 12.73 0.81
N LYS A 132 14.37 13.17 0.81
CA LYS A 132 14.81 14.34 0.04
C LYS A 132 14.70 14.09 -1.46
N ASP A 133 15.09 12.91 -1.91
CA ASP A 133 15.11 12.55 -3.33
C ASP A 133 13.68 12.38 -3.87
N VAL A 134 12.80 11.75 -3.07
CA VAL A 134 11.36 11.66 -3.40
C VAL A 134 10.75 13.05 -3.46
N TRP A 135 11.04 13.91 -2.49
CA TRP A 135 10.51 15.28 -2.47
C TRP A 135 10.99 16.11 -3.66
N ASP A 136 12.28 16.03 -4.00
CA ASP A 136 12.84 16.75 -5.15
C ASP A 136 12.22 16.27 -6.47
N THR A 137 11.98 14.97 -6.60
CA THR A 137 11.30 14.37 -7.76
C THR A 137 9.86 14.89 -7.87
N LEU A 138 9.10 14.82 -6.76
CA LEU A 138 7.73 15.35 -6.70
C LEU A 138 7.68 16.84 -7.04
N LYS A 139 8.66 17.62 -6.57
CA LYS A 139 8.76 19.05 -6.85
C LYS A 139 9.03 19.33 -8.32
N LEU A 140 9.98 18.60 -8.92
CA LEU A 140 10.27 18.74 -10.33
C LEU A 140 9.03 18.46 -11.19
N LEU A 141 8.27 17.40 -10.85
CA LEU A 141 7.02 17.05 -11.54
C LEU A 141 5.94 18.12 -11.38
N ALA A 142 5.72 18.60 -10.15
CA ALA A 142 4.74 19.65 -9.86
C ALA A 142 5.04 20.94 -10.64
N GLN A 143 6.31 21.33 -10.70
CA GLN A 143 6.75 22.54 -11.40
C GLN A 143 6.65 22.38 -12.92
N SER A 144 7.18 21.28 -13.47
CA SER A 144 7.28 21.07 -14.91
C SER A 144 5.91 20.88 -15.58
N ASN A 145 4.91 20.42 -14.82
CA ASN A 145 3.59 20.09 -15.33
C ASN A 145 2.47 21.01 -14.82
N ASN A 146 2.80 22.08 -14.08
CA ASN A 146 1.83 22.92 -13.36
C ASN A 146 0.82 22.07 -12.57
N ALA A 147 1.35 21.13 -11.79
CA ALA A 147 0.61 20.09 -11.09
C ALA A 147 0.74 20.24 -9.57
N VAL A 148 0.09 19.32 -8.84
CA VAL A 148 0.31 19.06 -7.41
C VAL A 148 0.79 17.63 -7.28
N SER A 149 1.81 17.42 -6.45
CA SER A 149 2.42 16.12 -6.25
C SER A 149 2.20 15.65 -4.83
N TYR A 150 1.93 14.36 -4.67
CA TYR A 150 1.56 13.73 -3.41
C TYR A 150 2.47 12.56 -3.09
N LEU A 151 2.86 12.47 -1.83
CA LEU A 151 3.26 11.23 -1.19
C LEU A 151 2.01 10.62 -0.52
N ILE A 152 1.57 9.46 -0.98
CA ILE A 152 0.52 8.68 -0.33
C ILE A 152 1.16 7.75 0.67
N GLN A 153 0.71 7.78 1.91
CA GLN A 153 1.11 6.85 2.96
C GLN A 153 -0.13 6.05 3.39
N VAL A 154 -0.31 4.87 2.80
CA VAL A 154 -1.55 4.09 2.95
C VAL A 154 -1.86 3.85 4.42
N ILE A 155 -0.92 3.26 5.17
CA ILE A 155 -0.99 3.15 6.63
C ILE A 155 -0.49 4.46 7.25
N PRO A 156 -1.38 5.23 7.91
CA PRO A 156 -1.05 6.54 8.44
C PRO A 156 -0.18 6.46 9.71
N SER A 157 0.38 7.60 10.11
CA SER A 157 1.10 7.72 11.39
C SER A 157 0.18 7.96 12.59
N LYS A 158 -1.06 8.39 12.34
CA LYS A 158 -2.10 8.70 13.33
C LYS A 158 -3.46 8.24 12.80
N ARG A 159 -4.40 7.98 13.71
CA ARG A 159 -5.78 7.58 13.40
C ARG A 159 -6.66 8.77 13.01
N GLU A 160 -6.16 9.63 12.13
CA GLU A 160 -6.87 10.82 11.65
C GLU A 160 -6.61 10.96 10.15
N PRO A 161 -7.61 11.28 9.32
CA PRO A 161 -7.38 11.60 7.92
C PRO A 161 -6.50 12.85 7.82
N TYR A 162 -5.58 12.88 6.86
CA TYR A 162 -4.77 14.06 6.62
C TYR A 162 -4.47 14.28 5.14
N ASP A 163 -4.39 15.56 4.79
CA ASP A 163 -3.81 16.08 3.57
C ASP A 163 -3.11 17.40 3.92
N HIS A 164 -1.77 17.40 3.95
CA HIS A 164 -0.99 18.58 4.33
C HIS A 164 0.28 18.73 3.48
N PRO A 165 0.89 19.93 3.43
CA PRO A 165 2.21 20.11 2.81
C PRO A 165 3.23 19.15 3.42
N TRP A 166 4.03 18.50 2.56
CA TRP A 166 5.09 17.61 2.99
C TRP A 166 6.42 18.34 2.96
N VAL A 167 7.09 18.42 4.12
CA VAL A 167 8.33 19.18 4.28
C VAL A 167 9.38 18.32 5.00
N PRO A 168 10.18 17.53 4.26
CA PRO A 168 11.31 16.82 4.81
C PRO A 168 12.37 17.76 5.37
N SER A 169 13.23 17.23 6.24
CA SER A 169 14.34 17.98 6.82
C SER A 169 15.25 18.59 5.75
N GLY A 170 15.50 19.89 5.82
CA GLY A 170 16.35 20.61 4.86
C GLY A 170 15.67 20.92 3.52
N ARG A 171 14.33 20.87 3.45
CA ARG A 171 13.53 21.38 2.33
C ARG A 171 12.65 22.54 2.79
N ALA A 172 12.36 23.46 1.86
CA ALA A 172 11.44 24.56 2.11
C ALA A 172 10.00 24.11 1.84
N ALA A 173 9.04 24.66 2.57
CA ALA A 173 7.64 24.38 2.33
C ALA A 173 7.22 24.77 0.90
N ASP A 174 6.47 23.89 0.24
CA ASP A 174 5.83 24.15 -1.05
C ASP A 174 4.44 23.51 -1.00
N GLU A 175 3.41 24.33 -1.08
CA GLU A 175 2.01 23.91 -0.97
C GLU A 175 1.59 22.87 -2.02
N ARG A 176 2.33 22.79 -3.14
CA ARG A 176 2.08 21.83 -4.21
C ARG A 176 2.66 20.44 -3.91
N ILE A 177 3.46 20.28 -2.86
CA ILE A 177 4.08 19.01 -2.49
C ILE A 177 3.47 18.57 -1.18
N ARG A 178 2.66 17.51 -1.24
CA ARG A 178 1.71 17.15 -0.19
C ARG A 178 1.90 15.72 0.26
N CYS A 179 1.42 15.41 1.46
CA CYS A 179 1.33 14.07 2.00
C CYS A 179 -0.12 13.81 2.40
N CYS A 180 -0.65 12.64 2.04
CA CYS A 180 -1.97 12.21 2.49
C CYS A 180 -1.99 10.73 2.87
N ASP A 181 -2.99 10.34 3.67
CA ASP A 181 -3.22 8.97 4.09
C ASP A 181 -3.96 8.12 3.04
N GLY A 182 -4.04 6.81 3.30
CA GLY A 182 -4.75 5.87 2.44
C GLY A 182 -6.24 6.16 2.29
N VAL A 183 -6.97 6.49 3.36
CA VAL A 183 -8.42 6.77 3.29
C VAL A 183 -8.67 7.96 2.38
N THR A 184 -7.90 9.04 2.55
CA THR A 184 -7.98 10.22 1.68
C THR A 184 -7.67 9.88 0.21
N ALA A 185 -6.61 9.11 -0.05
CA ALA A 185 -6.20 8.74 -1.40
C ALA A 185 -7.22 7.83 -2.11
N TYR A 186 -7.74 6.81 -1.41
CA TYR A 186 -8.74 5.89 -1.95
C TYR A 186 -10.09 6.57 -2.18
N ALA A 187 -10.50 7.46 -1.28
CA ALA A 187 -11.70 8.26 -1.45
C ALA A 187 -11.64 9.13 -2.72
N PHE A 188 -10.48 9.77 -2.96
CA PHE A 188 -10.28 10.51 -4.20
C PHE A 188 -10.26 9.60 -5.43
N ALA A 189 -9.53 8.49 -5.39
CA ALA A 189 -9.35 7.61 -6.55
C ALA A 189 -10.68 7.02 -7.04
N PHE A 190 -11.51 6.54 -6.11
CA PHE A 190 -12.75 5.83 -6.43
C PHE A 190 -14.03 6.64 -6.24
N ASP A 191 -13.91 7.91 -5.85
CA ASP A 191 -15.05 8.78 -5.55
C ASP A 191 -15.99 8.17 -4.47
N ARG A 192 -15.38 7.52 -3.47
CA ARG A 192 -16.08 6.75 -2.44
C ARG A 192 -15.37 6.82 -1.09
N PRO A 193 -15.95 7.48 -0.07
CA PRO A 193 -15.30 7.71 1.22
C PRO A 193 -14.84 6.44 1.95
N THR A 194 -15.58 5.34 1.77
CA THR A 194 -15.36 4.04 2.42
C THR A 194 -14.53 3.07 1.58
N ALA A 195 -14.00 3.49 0.41
CA ALA A 195 -13.35 2.59 -0.54
C ALA A 195 -12.20 1.76 0.05
N LEU A 196 -11.37 2.33 0.93
CA LEU A 196 -10.28 1.58 1.55
C LEU A 196 -10.79 0.51 2.53
N HIS A 197 -11.82 0.82 3.30
CA HIS A 197 -12.40 -0.10 4.29
C HIS A 197 -13.11 -1.27 3.59
N GLU A 198 -13.97 -0.99 2.62
CA GLU A 198 -14.65 -2.03 1.85
C GLU A 198 -13.66 -2.93 1.08
N LEU A 199 -12.57 -2.34 0.56
CA LEU A 199 -11.50 -3.12 -0.05
C LEU A 199 -10.79 -4.03 0.97
N TYR A 200 -10.59 -3.54 2.20
CA TYR A 200 -10.02 -4.32 3.28
C TYR A 200 -10.93 -5.49 3.67
N GLU A 201 -12.24 -5.27 3.76
CA GLU A 201 -13.24 -6.32 4.03
C GLU A 201 -13.31 -7.38 2.92
N ALA A 202 -13.17 -6.96 1.66
CA ALA A 202 -13.15 -7.84 0.50
C ALA A 202 -11.84 -8.64 0.35
N LEU A 203 -10.72 -8.13 0.87
CA LEU A 203 -9.38 -8.68 0.65
C LEU A 203 -9.25 -10.19 0.94
N PRO A 204 -9.81 -10.74 2.04
CA PRO A 204 -9.76 -12.18 2.29
C PRO A 204 -10.41 -13.00 1.18
N ALA A 205 -11.59 -12.60 0.70
CA ALA A 205 -12.30 -13.29 -0.37
C ALA A 205 -11.53 -13.25 -1.69
N VAL A 206 -10.95 -12.09 -2.04
CA VAL A 206 -10.11 -11.96 -3.24
C VAL A 206 -8.88 -12.87 -3.14
N LEU A 207 -8.22 -12.92 -1.97
CA LEU A 207 -7.06 -13.79 -1.77
C LEU A 207 -7.45 -15.28 -1.81
N ASP A 208 -8.61 -15.66 -1.31
CA ASP A 208 -9.12 -17.02 -1.40
C ASP A 208 -9.35 -17.46 -2.85
N ASP A 209 -9.92 -16.59 -3.69
CA ASP A 209 -10.05 -16.87 -5.13
C ASP A 209 -8.68 -17.05 -5.80
N VAL A 210 -7.69 -16.22 -5.45
CA VAL A 210 -6.32 -16.39 -5.95
C VAL A 210 -5.72 -17.72 -5.46
N ARG A 211 -5.97 -18.14 -4.22
CA ARG A 211 -5.50 -19.44 -3.71
C ARG A 211 -6.10 -20.59 -4.50
N LEU A 212 -7.40 -20.54 -4.80
CA LEU A 212 -8.09 -21.54 -5.59
C LEU A 212 -7.54 -21.62 -7.02
N GLU A 213 -7.26 -20.49 -7.66
CA GLU A 213 -6.65 -20.43 -9.00
C GLU A 213 -5.27 -21.13 -9.03
N HIS A 214 -4.53 -21.07 -7.93
CA HIS A 214 -3.23 -21.76 -7.76
C HIS A 214 -3.35 -23.17 -7.15
N GLY A 215 -4.55 -23.75 -7.10
CA GLY A 215 -4.79 -25.11 -6.62
C GLY A 215 -4.60 -25.33 -5.11
N LEU A 216 -4.60 -24.25 -4.33
CA LEU A 216 -4.56 -24.29 -2.87
C LEU A 216 -5.98 -24.28 -2.31
N PRO A 217 -6.24 -24.93 -1.16
CA PRO A 217 -7.53 -24.84 -0.51
C PRO A 217 -7.76 -23.44 0.06
N LEU A 218 -9.04 -23.09 0.25
CA LEU A 218 -9.47 -21.90 1.00
C LEU A 218 -8.71 -21.81 2.33
N ALA A 219 -8.30 -20.59 2.68
CA ALA A 219 -7.69 -20.38 3.97
C ALA A 219 -8.76 -20.45 5.07
N THR A 220 -8.48 -21.14 6.16
CA THR A 220 -9.32 -21.09 7.37
C THR A 220 -8.99 -19.87 8.25
N ALA A 221 -8.05 -19.03 7.80
CA ALA A 221 -7.39 -18.03 8.62
C ALA A 221 -7.93 -16.63 8.30
N THR A 222 -9.10 -16.31 8.85
CA THR A 222 -9.52 -14.93 9.08
C THR A 222 -10.50 -14.93 10.24
N ASP A 223 -10.17 -14.16 11.27
CA ASP A 223 -11.09 -13.79 12.33
C ASP A 223 -11.64 -12.40 11.94
N GLY A 224 -12.91 -12.36 11.52
CA GLY A 224 -13.51 -11.13 11.00
C GLY A 224 -13.61 -10.02 12.04
N GLU A 225 -13.83 -10.38 13.31
CA GLU A 225 -13.89 -9.42 14.41
C GLU A 225 -12.51 -8.84 14.68
N LEU A 226 -11.48 -9.69 14.76
CA LEU A 226 -10.10 -9.24 14.94
C LEU A 226 -9.58 -8.43 13.74
N ALA A 227 -9.99 -8.76 12.51
CA ALA A 227 -9.63 -8.02 11.31
C ALA A 227 -10.23 -6.60 11.36
N GLU A 228 -11.50 -6.49 11.72
CA GLU A 228 -12.17 -5.20 11.86
C GLU A 228 -11.55 -4.36 12.99
N ASP A 229 -11.27 -4.96 14.14
CA ASP A 229 -10.54 -4.31 15.24
C ASP A 229 -9.15 -3.82 14.81
N LEU A 230 -8.44 -4.61 13.99
CA LEU A 230 -7.13 -4.22 13.47
C LEU A 230 -7.25 -3.01 12.55
N PHE A 231 -8.22 -3.00 11.63
CA PHE A 231 -8.46 -1.86 10.75
C PHE A 231 -8.75 -0.60 11.56
N ASN A 232 -9.72 -0.71 12.48
CA ASN A 232 -10.13 0.40 13.33
C ASN A 232 -8.99 0.89 14.23
N SER A 233 -8.07 0.01 14.69
CA SER A 233 -6.91 0.44 15.48
C SER A 233 -5.90 1.32 14.72
N VAL A 234 -5.96 1.35 13.39
CA VAL A 234 -4.99 2.04 12.51
C VAL A 234 -5.61 3.21 11.78
N PHE A 235 -6.82 3.02 11.26
CA PHE A 235 -7.50 3.99 10.43
C PHE A 235 -8.48 4.84 11.25
N PRO A 236 -8.82 6.05 10.78
CA PRO A 236 -9.91 6.82 11.36
C PRO A 236 -11.24 6.12 11.12
N ASP A 237 -12.21 6.37 12.00
CA ASP A 237 -13.57 5.87 11.84
C ASP A 237 -14.15 6.37 10.50
N ALA A 238 -14.93 5.51 9.82
CA ALA A 238 -15.58 5.90 8.58
C ALA A 238 -16.46 7.16 8.81
N PRO A 239 -16.49 8.11 7.87
CA PRO A 239 -17.43 9.22 7.95
C PRO A 239 -18.86 8.66 8.06
N ALA A 240 -19.64 9.15 9.01
CA ALA A 240 -21.06 8.79 9.09
C ALA A 240 -21.76 9.16 7.77
N GLU A 241 -22.54 8.22 7.22
CA GLU A 241 -23.35 8.40 6.00
C GLU A 241 -24.38 9.54 6.11
#